data_AF-A0A2T7NQC4-F1
#
_entry.id   AF-A0A2T7NQC4-F1
#
_cell.length_a   1.000
_cell.length_b   1.000
_cell.length_c   1.000
_cell.angle_alpha   90.00
_cell.angle_beta   90.00
_cell.angle_gamma   90.00
#
_symmetry.space_group_name_H-M   'P 1'
#
loop_
_entity.id
_entity.type
_entity.pdbx_description
1 polymer ?
#
loop_
_entity_poly.entity_id
_entity_poly.type
_entity_poly.pdbx_seq_one_letter_code
_entity_poly.pdbx_strand_id
1 'polypeptide(L)'
;MMEYYKEKHGNWLAAKYDDPLKQGFLEKYKISIIPKLIIIRPDGEVISNKGRKDIQDKGLIAFRSWQSAMLAAVKKLDQQQQLSNEAEEEMH
;
A
#
# COMPACT_ATOMS: atom_id res chain seq x y z
N MET A 1 -6.30 22.20 15.16
CA MET A 1 -5.62 21.00 14.60
C MET A 1 -6.62 19.93 14.15
N MET A 2 -7.58 19.52 14.98
CA MET A 2 -8.62 18.57 14.55
C MET A 2 -9.48 19.06 13.37
N GLU A 3 -9.79 20.36 13.33
CA GLU A 3 -10.57 20.98 12.26
C GLU A 3 -9.87 20.90 10.88
N TYR A 4 -8.55 21.14 10.83
CA TYR A 4 -7.73 20.98 9.63
C TYR A 4 -7.82 19.57 9.04
N TYR A 5 -7.71 18.53 9.88
CA TYR A 5 -7.81 17.15 9.41
C TYR A 5 -9.22 16.81 8.92
N LYS A 6 -10.26 17.26 9.62
CA LYS A 6 -11.65 17.07 9.20
C LYS A 6 -11.92 17.70 7.83
N GLU A 7 -11.46 18.92 7.61
CA GLU A 7 -11.72 19.65 6.35
C GLU A 7 -10.84 19.20 5.18
N LYS A 8 -9.57 18.88 5.41
CA LYS A 8 -8.57 18.69 4.33
C LYS A 8 -8.18 17.24 4.07
N HIS A 9 -8.39 16.34 5.04
CA HIS A 9 -7.98 14.93 4.95
C HIS A 9 -9.16 13.94 4.92
N GLY A 10 -10.39 14.42 5.12
CA GLY A 10 -11.59 13.59 5.08
C GLY A 10 -11.57 12.49 6.15
N ASN A 11 -12.03 11.29 5.79
CA ASN A 11 -12.17 10.16 6.72
C ASN A 11 -10.89 9.30 6.85
N TRP A 12 -9.72 9.90 6.65
CA TRP A 12 -8.45 9.19 6.79
C TRP A 12 -8.01 9.13 8.25
N LEU A 13 -7.42 8.00 8.64
CA LEU A 13 -6.77 7.87 9.94
C LEU A 13 -5.46 8.65 9.95
N ALA A 14 -5.10 9.22 11.10
CA ALA A 14 -3.82 9.89 11.33
C ALA A 14 -3.08 9.21 12.48
N ALA A 15 -1.77 9.01 12.31
CA ALA A 15 -0.92 8.57 13.40
C ALA A 15 -0.81 9.67 14.47
N LYS A 16 -0.61 9.29 15.72
CA LYS A 16 -0.36 10.25 16.81
C LYS A 16 0.95 11.01 16.54
N TYR A 17 1.02 12.25 17.03
CA TYR A 17 2.19 13.09 16.79
C TYR A 17 3.49 12.50 17.36
N ASP A 18 3.46 11.72 18.44
CA ASP A 18 4.67 11.08 19.01
C ASP A 18 4.71 9.57 18.82
N ASP A 19 4.01 9.06 17.80
CA ASP A 19 3.98 7.62 17.52
C ASP A 19 5.37 7.11 17.06
N PRO A 20 5.99 6.14 17.75
CA PRO A 20 7.30 5.60 17.38
C PRO A 20 7.30 4.91 16.01
N LEU A 21 6.14 4.45 15.53
CA LEU A 21 6.01 3.81 14.22
C LEU A 21 6.39 4.76 13.07
N LYS A 22 6.36 6.08 13.28
CA LYS A 22 6.74 7.06 12.26
C LYS A 22 8.14 6.81 11.73
N GLN A 23 9.12 6.58 12.61
CA GLN A 23 10.51 6.31 12.18
C GLN A 23 10.60 5.01 11.39
N GLY A 24 9.95 3.94 11.88
CA GLY A 24 9.90 2.66 11.18
C GLY A 24 9.31 2.76 9.78
N PHE A 25 8.29 3.59 9.57
CA PHE A 25 7.71 3.82 8.24
C PHE A 25 8.61 4.65 7.32
N LEU A 26 9.29 5.67 7.85
CA LEU A 26 10.25 6.46 7.06
C LEU A 26 11.37 5.56 6.52
N GLU A 27 11.90 4.68 7.35
CA GLU A 27 12.95 3.73 6.97
C GLU A 27 12.42 2.64 6.03
N LYS A 28 11.37 1.91 6.43
CA LYS A 28 10.80 0.79 5.65
C LYS A 28 10.43 1.21 4.23
N TYR A 29 9.84 2.39 4.08
CA TYR A 29 9.39 2.90 2.78
C TYR A 29 10.33 3.93 2.16
N LYS A 30 11.52 4.13 2.73
CA LYS A 30 12.58 5.02 2.22
C LYS A 30 12.07 6.43 1.91
N ILE A 31 11.33 7.03 2.84
CA ILE A 31 10.74 8.36 2.69
C ILE A 31 11.75 9.41 3.11
N SER A 32 12.35 10.10 2.13
CA SER A 32 13.31 11.19 2.38
C SER A 32 12.74 12.59 2.16
N ILE A 33 11.65 12.73 1.40
CA ILE A 33 11.08 14.02 0.99
C ILE A 33 9.56 13.97 1.14
N ILE A 34 8.99 15.03 1.71
CA ILE A 34 7.55 15.24 1.87
C ILE A 34 7.05 16.36 0.95
N PRO A 35 5.77 16.32 0.52
CA PRO A 35 4.76 15.30 0.84
C PRO A 35 4.87 14.05 -0.05
N LYS A 36 4.62 12.88 0.54
CA LYS A 36 4.72 11.55 -0.08
C LYS A 36 3.42 10.78 0.13
N LEU A 37 2.96 10.09 -0.91
CA LEU A 37 1.86 9.13 -0.85
C LEU A 37 2.36 7.79 -1.40
N ILE A 38 2.27 6.76 -0.56
CA ILE A 38 2.70 5.39 -0.90
C ILE A 38 1.46 4.50 -0.78
N ILE A 39 1.22 3.72 -1.82
CA ILE A 39 0.10 2.79 -1.90
C ILE A 39 0.65 1.41 -1.56
N ILE A 40 0.09 0.81 -0.52
CA ILE A 40 0.54 -0.48 0.00
C ILE A 40 -0.62 -1.46 0.08
N ARG A 41 -0.27 -2.75 0.09
CA ARG A 41 -1.15 -3.87 0.42
C ARG A 41 -1.24 -4.03 1.95
N PRO A 42 -2.24 -4.78 2.47
CA PRO A 42 -2.37 -5.06 3.90
C PRO A 42 -1.17 -5.80 4.51
N ASP A 43 -0.45 -6.60 3.73
CA ASP A 43 0.81 -7.26 4.12
C ASP A 43 2.03 -6.31 4.17
N GLY A 44 1.85 -5.06 3.73
CA GLY A 44 2.89 -4.03 3.72
C GLY A 44 3.74 -4.01 2.44
N GLU A 45 3.42 -4.81 1.42
CA GLU A 45 4.06 -4.68 0.10
C GLU A 45 3.62 -3.40 -0.61
N VAL A 46 4.54 -2.80 -1.38
CA VAL A 46 4.30 -1.55 -2.09
C VAL A 46 3.69 -1.81 -3.47
N ILE A 47 2.50 -1.25 -3.71
CA ILE A 47 1.87 -1.19 -5.04
C ILE A 47 2.44 -0.01 -5.85
N SER A 48 2.55 1.16 -5.22
CA SER A 48 3.15 2.35 -5.85
C SER A 48 3.80 3.26 -4.82
N ASN A 49 5.05 3.65 -5.06
CA ASN A 49 5.75 4.69 -4.30
C ASN A 49 5.62 6.10 -4.94
N LYS A 50 4.83 6.22 -6.02
CA LYS A 50 4.59 7.45 -6.78
C LYS A 50 3.15 7.93 -6.68
N GLY A 51 2.43 7.56 -5.62
CA GLY A 51 0.98 7.78 -5.50
C GLY A 51 0.53 9.22 -5.78
N ARG A 52 1.33 10.21 -5.36
CA ARG A 52 1.07 11.63 -5.65
C ARG A 52 1.07 11.93 -7.16
N LYS A 53 2.10 11.47 -7.88
CA LYS A 53 2.24 11.68 -9.32
C LYS A 53 1.19 10.90 -10.09
N ASP A 54 0.92 9.67 -9.68
CA ASP A 54 -0.15 8.85 -10.25
C ASP A 54 -1.50 9.57 -10.19
N ILE A 55 -1.87 10.16 -9.04
CA ILE A 55 -3.11 10.95 -8.91
C ILE A 55 -3.06 12.19 -9.80
N GLN A 56 -1.95 12.93 -9.78
CA GLN A 56 -1.81 14.16 -10.56
C GLN A 56 -1.97 13.89 -12.07
N ASP A 57 -1.34 12.83 -12.57
CA ASP A 57 -1.30 12.54 -14.00
C ASP A 57 -2.56 11.78 -14.47
N LYS A 58 -3.17 10.95 -13.62
CA LYS A 58 -4.19 9.96 -14.05
C LYS A 58 -5.53 10.08 -13.32
N GLY A 59 -5.63 10.89 -12.26
CA GLY A 59 -6.85 11.03 -11.46
C GLY A 59 -7.40 9.68 -10.98
N LEU A 60 -8.69 9.44 -11.22
CA LEU A 60 -9.37 8.20 -10.80
C LEU A 60 -8.77 6.93 -11.42
N ILE A 61 -8.12 7.03 -12.58
CA ILE A 61 -7.50 5.86 -13.25
C ILE A 61 -6.32 5.34 -12.41
N ALA A 62 -5.66 6.19 -11.63
CA ALA A 62 -4.62 5.78 -10.68
C ALA A 62 -5.16 4.72 -9.70
N PHE A 63 -6.30 5.01 -9.08
CA PHE A 63 -6.94 4.10 -8.13
C PHE A 63 -7.29 2.76 -8.77
N ARG A 64 -7.93 2.78 -9.95
CA ARG A 64 -8.26 1.54 -10.68
C ARG A 64 -7.01 0.72 -11.01
N SER A 65 -5.93 1.38 -11.38
CA SER A 65 -4.66 0.70 -11.67
C SER A 65 -4.06 0.04 -10.43
N TRP A 66 -4.08 0.73 -9.28
CA TRP A 66 -3.60 0.15 -8.02
C TRP A 66 -4.48 -1.01 -7.54
N GLN A 67 -5.81 -0.89 -7.67
CA GLN A 67 -6.74 -1.95 -7.31
C GLN A 67 -6.54 -3.19 -8.18
N SER A 68 -6.38 -3.03 -9.50
CA SER A 68 -6.06 -4.13 -10.40
C SER A 68 -4.73 -4.80 -10.06
N ALA A 69 -3.70 -4.02 -9.73
CA ALA A 69 -2.40 -4.55 -9.30
C ALA A 69 -2.52 -5.37 -8.01
N MET A 70 -3.29 -4.88 -7.03
CA MET A 70 -3.58 -5.60 -5.79
C MET A 70 -4.27 -6.95 -6.07
N LEU A 71 -5.35 -6.95 -6.86
CA LEU A 71 -6.09 -8.17 -7.19
C LEU A 71 -5.25 -9.18 -7.97
N ALA A 72 -4.40 -8.71 -8.88
CA ALA A 72 -3.48 -9.57 -9.60
C ALA A 72 -2.43 -10.20 -8.68
N ALA A 73 -1.94 -9.47 -7.68
CA ALA A 73 -1.00 -10.00 -6.71
C ALA A 73 -1.62 -11.07 -5.80
N VAL A 74 -2.87 -10.87 -5.35
CA VAL A 74 -3.61 -11.88 -4.58
C VAL A 74 -3.76 -13.19 -5.36
N LYS A 75 -4.20 -13.11 -6.63
CA LYS A 75 -4.35 -14.30 -7.47
C LYS A 75 -3.06 -15.09 -7.66
N LYS A 76 -1.92 -14.40 -7.75
CA LYS A 76 -0.61 -15.06 -7.88
C LYS A 76 -0.21 -15.81 -6.61
N LEU A 77 -0.49 -15.24 -5.44
CA LEU A 77 -0.23 -15.92 -4.16
C LEU A 77 -1.09 -17.16 -4.00
N ASP A 78 -2.38 -17.08 -4.34
CA ASP A 78 -3.28 -18.24 -4.30
C ASP A 78 -2.78 -19.37 -5.22
N GLN A 79 -2.34 -19.03 -6.44
CA GLN A 79 -1.77 -19.99 -7.39
C GLN A 79 -0.47 -20.61 -6.88
N GLN A 80 0.43 -19.81 -6.28
CA GLN A 80 1.67 -20.31 -5.71
C GLN A 80 1.42 -21.26 -4.54
N GLN A 81 0.44 -20.97 -3.71
CA GLN A 81 0.05 -21.83 -2.59
C GLN A 81 -0.55 -23.15 -3.07
N GLN A 82 -1.36 -23.14 -4.13
CA GLN A 82 -1.91 -24.37 -4.72
C GLN A 82 -0.79 -25.25 -5.27
N LEU A 83 0.13 -24.67 -6.05
CA LEU A 83 1.27 -25.38 -6.61
C LEU A 83 2.22 -25.95 -5.54
N SER A 84 2.42 -25.22 -4.42
CA SER A 84 3.25 -25.74 -3.32
C SER A 84 2.60 -26.94 -2.64
N ASN A 85 1.27 -26.89 -2.44
CA ASN A 85 0.55 -27.99 -1.80
C ASN A 85 0.53 -29.24 -2.69
N GLU A 86 0.33 -29.09 -4.01
CA GLU A 86 0.37 -30.20 -4.97
C GLU A 86 1.77 -30.85 -5.04
N ALA A 87 2.84 -30.06 -5.01
CA ALA A 87 4.21 -30.57 -5.02
C ALA A 87 4.57 -31.36 -3.73
N GLU A 88 3.97 -31.02 -2.60
CA GLU A 88 4.13 -31.77 -1.35
C GLU A 88 3.35 -33.10 -1.38
N GLU A 89 2.17 -33.13 -2.01
CA GLU A 89 1.38 -34.35 -2.20
C GLU A 89 2.06 -35.34 -3.16
N GLU A 90 2.71 -34.88 -4.22
CA GLU A 90 3.43 -35.76 -5.18
C GLU A 90 4.73 -36.37 -4.64
N MET A 91 5.27 -35.83 -3.55
CA MET A 91 6.49 -36.33 -2.90
C MET A 91 6.22 -37.47 -1.89
N HIS A 92 4.95 -37.76 -1.62
CA HIS A 92 4.50 -38.78 -0.68
C HIS A 92 3.90 -40.00 -1.39
#